data_AF-A0A2X1PYB9-F1
#
_entry.id   AF-A0A2X1PYB9-F1
#
_cell.length_a   1.000
_cell.length_b   1.000
_cell.length_c   1.000
_cell.angle_alpha   90.00
_cell.angle_beta   90.00
_cell.angle_gamma   90.00
#
_symmetry.space_group_name_H-M   'P 1'
#
loop_
_entity.id
_entity.type
_entity.pdbx_description
1 polymer ?
#
loop_
_entity_poly.entity_id
_entity_poly.type
_entity_poly.pdbx_seq_one_letter_code
_entity_poly.pdbx_strand_id
1 'polypeptide(L)'
;MPTRSESERYAIADRALAQYAALEILWHDNPDRTAQYQRIQVDHLGALLTRDRYKDVISHYQRLKKTGQIIPPWGQYWVASAYLKDHQPKKAQSIMTELFYHKETIARIYPMKNLRISFTATWRVKIIRAR
;
A
#
# COMPACT_ATOMS: atom_id res chain seq x y z
N MET A 1 24.32 -3.26 8.40
CA MET A 1 23.36 -2.16 8.69
C MET A 1 22.50 -2.59 9.86
N PRO A 2 22.19 -1.73 10.85
CA PRO A 2 21.31 -2.15 11.93
C PRO A 2 19.90 -2.25 11.35
N THR A 3 19.40 -3.47 11.21
CA THR A 3 17.97 -3.72 11.00
C THR A 3 17.27 -3.12 12.21
N ARG A 4 16.44 -2.09 12.01
CA ARG A 4 15.54 -1.60 13.09
C ARG A 4 14.90 -2.82 13.76
N SER A 5 14.88 -2.84 15.09
CA SER A 5 14.24 -3.94 15.81
C SER A 5 12.78 -4.05 15.36
N GLU A 6 12.24 -5.26 15.39
CA GLU A 6 10.84 -5.51 15.07
C GLU A 6 9.89 -4.60 15.88
N SER A 7 10.23 -4.38 17.15
CA SER A 7 9.51 -3.46 18.04
C SER A 7 9.47 -2.01 17.52
N GLU A 8 10.58 -1.51 16.96
CA GLU A 8 10.63 -0.15 16.41
C GLU A 8 9.78 -0.04 15.13
N ARG A 9 9.81 -1.07 14.28
CA ARG A 9 8.95 -1.12 13.08
C ARG A 9 7.47 -1.13 13.45
N TYR A 10 7.10 -1.91 14.46
CA TYR A 10 5.73 -1.97 14.95
C TYR A 10 5.28 -0.66 15.59
N ALA A 11 6.12 0.00 16.39
CA ALA A 11 5.79 1.30 16.97
C ALA A 11 5.51 2.37 15.90
N ILE A 12 6.28 2.36 14.81
CA ILE A 12 6.05 3.24 13.66
C ILE A 12 4.73 2.91 12.97
N ALA A 13 4.45 1.62 12.75
CA ALA A 13 3.20 1.17 12.14
C ALA A 13 1.98 1.55 12.99
N ASP A 14 2.04 1.33 14.30
CA ASP A 14 0.94 1.65 15.23
C ASP A 14 0.65 3.16 15.24
N ARG A 15 1.68 4.00 15.20
CA ARG A 15 1.51 5.46 15.05
C ARG A 15 0.85 5.82 13.72
N ALA A 16 1.28 5.21 12.63
CA ALA A 16 0.70 5.46 11.31
C ALA A 16 -0.78 5.04 11.26
N LEU A 17 -1.13 3.88 11.82
CA LEU A 17 -2.51 3.39 11.90
C LEU A 17 -3.40 4.36 12.69
N ALA A 18 -2.94 4.87 13.82
CA ALA A 18 -3.69 5.85 14.60
C ALA A 18 -3.91 7.16 13.81
N GLN A 19 -2.90 7.63 13.08
CA GLN A 19 -3.00 8.82 12.25
C GLN A 19 -3.97 8.63 11.09
N TYR A 20 -3.88 7.50 10.38
CA TYR A 20 -4.77 7.19 9.27
C TYR A 20 -6.22 7.06 9.75
N ALA A 21 -6.48 6.34 10.85
CA ALA A 21 -7.82 6.24 11.41
C ALA A 21 -8.45 7.62 11.72
N ALA A 22 -7.67 8.55 12.28
CA ALA A 22 -8.15 9.92 12.54
C ALA A 22 -8.44 10.70 11.24
N LEU A 23 -7.58 10.57 10.22
CA LEU A 23 -7.76 11.24 8.94
C LEU A 23 -8.92 10.66 8.13
N GLU A 24 -9.16 9.36 8.23
CA GLU A 24 -10.31 8.71 7.60
C GLU A 24 -11.63 9.25 8.14
N ILE A 25 -11.74 9.44 9.46
CA ILE A 25 -12.93 10.07 10.08
C ILE A 25 -13.07 11.52 9.61
N LEU A 26 -11.97 12.28 9.60
CA LEU A 26 -12.01 13.70 9.26
C LEU A 26 -12.35 13.98 7.79
N TRP A 27 -11.95 13.09 6.87
CA TRP A 27 -12.06 13.32 5.43
C TRP A 27 -13.16 12.49 4.75
N HIS A 28 -13.89 11.65 5.48
CA HIS A 28 -14.93 10.78 4.94
C HIS A 28 -15.94 11.55 4.06
N ASP A 29 -16.45 12.67 4.58
CA ASP A 29 -17.47 13.50 3.92
C ASP A 29 -16.88 14.76 3.28
N ASN A 30 -15.57 14.80 3.05
CA ASN A 30 -14.90 15.96 2.49
C ASN A 30 -14.63 15.80 0.98
N PRO A 31 -15.46 16.40 0.10
CA PRO A 31 -15.31 16.24 -1.35
C PRO A 31 -13.97 16.79 -1.87
N ASP A 32 -13.44 17.85 -1.26
CA ASP A 32 -12.16 18.47 -1.66
C ASP A 32 -10.95 17.58 -1.38
N ARG A 33 -11.13 16.55 -0.53
CA ARG A 33 -10.05 15.63 -0.12
C ARG A 33 -10.24 14.20 -0.61
N THR A 34 -11.14 13.98 -1.58
CA THR A 34 -11.46 12.64 -2.11
C THR A 34 -10.21 11.86 -2.51
N ALA A 35 -9.26 12.47 -3.23
CA ALA A 35 -8.04 11.80 -3.68
C ALA A 35 -7.09 11.45 -2.52
N GLN A 36 -6.97 12.35 -1.54
CA GLN A 36 -6.14 12.15 -0.35
C GLN A 36 -6.76 11.10 0.59
N TYR A 37 -8.09 11.11 0.71
CA TYR A 37 -8.84 10.09 1.45
C TYR A 37 -8.62 8.70 0.85
N GLN A 38 -8.78 8.56 -0.47
CA GLN A 38 -8.48 7.32 -1.18
C GLN A 38 -7.03 6.88 -0.97
N ARG A 39 -6.08 7.82 -1.02
CA ARG A 39 -4.66 7.51 -0.82
C ARG A 39 -4.38 6.95 0.58
N ILE A 40 -4.96 7.56 1.62
CA ILE A 40 -4.76 7.11 3.00
C ILE A 40 -5.34 5.72 3.22
N GLN A 41 -6.51 5.41 2.66
CA GLN A 41 -7.10 4.07 2.73
C GLN A 41 -6.14 3.02 2.16
N VAL A 42 -5.44 3.33 1.06
CA VAL A 42 -4.42 2.42 0.53
C VAL A 42 -3.17 2.38 1.41
N ASP A 43 -2.69 3.53 1.92
CA ASP A 43 -1.53 3.59 2.82
C ASP A 43 -1.78 2.82 4.15
N HIS A 44 -3.03 2.74 4.59
CA HIS A 44 -3.49 1.94 5.74
C HIS A 44 -3.13 0.45 5.55
N LEU A 45 -3.28 -0.11 4.34
CA LEU A 45 -2.89 -1.49 4.04
C LEU A 45 -1.41 -1.74 4.33
N GLY A 46 -0.54 -0.78 4.01
CA GLY A 46 0.90 -0.89 4.22
C GLY A 46 1.28 -0.83 5.70
N ALA A 47 0.60 0.01 6.48
CA ALA A 47 0.79 0.09 7.92
C ALA A 47 0.34 -1.22 8.61
N LEU A 48 -0.81 -1.78 8.22
CA LEU A 48 -1.28 -3.08 8.72
C LEU A 48 -0.31 -4.21 8.36
N LEU A 49 0.20 -4.23 7.12
CA LEU A 49 1.18 -5.22 6.69
C LEU A 49 2.47 -5.13 7.52
N THR A 50 2.96 -3.91 7.76
CA THR A 50 4.16 -3.66 8.58
C THR A 50 3.97 -4.12 10.02
N ARG A 51 2.73 -4.12 10.51
CA ARG A 51 2.35 -4.61 11.83
C ARG A 51 2.05 -6.11 11.87
N ASP A 52 2.27 -6.82 10.75
CA ASP A 52 1.94 -8.23 10.56
C ASP A 52 0.45 -8.57 10.79
N ARG A 53 -0.43 -7.57 10.62
CA ARG A 53 -1.89 -7.70 10.73
C ARG A 53 -2.50 -8.16 9.40
N TYR A 54 -2.06 -9.31 8.89
CA TYR A 54 -2.38 -9.76 7.52
C TYR A 54 -3.88 -9.93 7.26
N LYS A 55 -4.63 -10.48 8.23
CA LYS A 55 -6.09 -10.63 8.12
C LYS A 55 -6.81 -9.29 8.02
N ASP A 56 -6.28 -8.27 8.66
CA ASP A 56 -6.83 -6.91 8.60
C ASP A 56 -6.49 -6.24 7.26
N VAL A 57 -5.30 -6.48 6.69
CA VAL A 57 -4.96 -6.06 5.31
C VAL A 57 -5.98 -6.63 4.33
N ILE A 58 -6.25 -7.93 4.41
CA ILE A 58 -7.17 -8.64 3.52
C ILE A 58 -8.59 -8.09 3.69
N SER A 59 -9.05 -7.92 4.93
CA SER A 59 -10.40 -7.41 5.22
C SER A 59 -10.57 -5.96 4.76
N HIS A 60 -9.57 -5.10 4.97
CA HIS A 60 -9.57 -3.72 4.50
C HIS A 60 -9.58 -3.67 2.96
N TYR A 61 -8.73 -4.44 2.29
CA TYR A 61 -8.74 -4.55 0.83
C TYR A 61 -10.09 -4.97 0.27
N GLN A 62 -10.76 -5.94 0.88
CA GLN A 62 -12.10 -6.37 0.44
C GLN A 62 -13.14 -5.25 0.59
N ARG A 63 -13.05 -4.42 1.65
CA ARG A 63 -13.90 -3.24 1.79
C ARG A 63 -13.66 -2.22 0.68
N LEU A 64 -12.39 -1.90 0.38
CA LEU A 64 -12.06 -0.97 -0.70
C LEU A 64 -12.49 -1.49 -2.08
N LYS A 65 -12.43 -2.81 -2.29
CA LYS A 65 -12.93 -3.42 -3.53
C LYS A 65 -14.44 -3.29 -3.66
N LYS A 66 -15.19 -3.44 -2.56
CA LYS A 66 -16.66 -3.28 -2.53
C LYS A 66 -17.10 -1.84 -2.81
N THR A 67 -16.29 -0.85 -2.43
CA THR A 67 -16.57 0.58 -2.71
C THR A 67 -16.18 0.97 -4.14
N GLY A 68 -15.65 0.05 -4.95
CA GLY A 68 -15.20 0.32 -6.32
C GLY A 68 -13.89 1.10 -6.39
N GLN A 69 -13.17 1.25 -5.28
CA GLN A 69 -11.91 1.99 -5.26
C GLN A 69 -10.81 1.23 -6.00
N ILE A 70 -10.13 1.92 -6.92
CA ILE A 70 -9.00 1.38 -7.66
C ILE A 70 -7.79 1.32 -6.73
N ILE A 71 -7.27 0.12 -6.50
CA ILE A 71 -6.06 -0.08 -5.70
C ILE A 71 -4.83 0.04 -6.61
N PRO A 72 -3.93 0.99 -6.36
CA PRO A 72 -2.74 1.16 -7.18
C PRO A 72 -1.76 -0.01 -7.02
N PRO A 73 -0.86 -0.21 -7.99
CA PRO A 73 0.07 -1.35 -8.02
C PRO A 73 0.82 -1.63 -6.73
N TRP A 74 1.35 -0.59 -6.08
CA TRP A 74 2.08 -0.71 -4.81
C TRP A 74 1.20 -1.22 -3.66
N GLY A 75 -0.08 -0.85 -3.62
CA GLY A 75 -1.05 -1.38 -2.65
C GLY A 75 -1.44 -2.83 -2.95
N GLN A 76 -1.54 -3.20 -4.23
CA GLN A 76 -1.80 -4.58 -4.64
C GLN A 76 -0.68 -5.55 -4.19
N TYR A 77 0.59 -5.11 -4.24
CA TYR A 77 1.71 -5.91 -3.69
C TYR A 77 1.55 -6.20 -2.20
N TRP A 78 1.11 -5.20 -1.40
CA TRP A 78 0.93 -5.40 0.03
C TRP A 78 -0.18 -6.40 0.34
N VAL A 79 -1.28 -6.32 -0.40
CA VAL A 79 -2.40 -7.25 -0.29
C VAL A 79 -1.98 -8.67 -0.66
N ALA A 80 -1.26 -8.83 -1.77
CA ALA A 80 -0.80 -10.13 -2.19
C ALA A 80 0.24 -10.73 -1.22
N SER A 81 1.10 -9.89 -0.64
CA SER A 81 2.01 -10.30 0.44
C SER A 81 1.24 -10.78 1.68
N ALA A 82 0.17 -10.08 2.07
CA ALA A 82 -0.70 -10.51 3.16
C ALA A 82 -1.38 -11.85 2.87
N TYR A 83 -1.86 -12.09 1.64
CA TYR A 83 -2.41 -13.39 1.25
C TYR A 83 -1.37 -14.52 1.30
N LEU A 84 -0.11 -14.26 0.93
CA LEU A 84 0.96 -15.26 1.09
C LEU A 84 1.18 -15.61 2.57
N LYS A 85 1.20 -14.59 3.44
CA LYS A 85 1.39 -14.76 4.88
C LYS A 85 0.21 -15.43 5.58
N ASP A 86 -1.00 -15.23 5.08
CA ASP A 86 -2.23 -15.89 5.55
C ASP A 86 -2.49 -17.24 4.86
N HIS A 87 -1.47 -17.86 4.25
CA HIS A 87 -1.54 -19.18 3.60
C HIS A 87 -2.56 -19.30 2.45
N GLN A 88 -2.80 -18.21 1.72
CA GLN A 88 -3.69 -18.15 0.55
C GLN A 88 -2.92 -17.87 -0.75
N PRO A 89 -1.97 -18.73 -1.17
CA PRO A 89 -1.07 -18.45 -2.28
C PRO A 89 -1.78 -18.32 -3.63
N LYS A 90 -2.89 -19.03 -3.86
CA LYS A 90 -3.67 -18.91 -5.11
C LYS A 90 -4.23 -17.50 -5.31
N LYS A 91 -4.70 -16.85 -4.24
CA LYS A 91 -5.20 -15.47 -4.30
C LYS A 91 -4.06 -14.47 -4.52
N ALA A 92 -2.93 -14.66 -3.85
CA ALA A 92 -1.74 -13.85 -4.07
C ALA A 92 -1.24 -13.96 -5.52
N GLN A 93 -1.17 -15.19 -6.06
CA GLN A 93 -0.79 -15.45 -7.43
C GLN A 93 -1.73 -14.74 -8.41
N SER A 94 -3.05 -14.83 -8.22
CA SER A 94 -4.01 -14.14 -9.07
C SER A 94 -3.75 -12.63 -9.12
N ILE A 95 -3.52 -11.99 -7.97
CA ILE A 95 -3.23 -10.55 -7.90
C ILE A 95 -1.90 -10.22 -8.59
N MET A 96 -0.85 -11.01 -8.34
CA MET A 96 0.45 -10.82 -8.99
C MET A 96 0.35 -11.01 -10.50
N THR A 97 -0.39 -12.02 -10.96
CA THR A 97 -0.58 -12.28 -12.38
C THR A 97 -1.29 -11.10 -13.05
N GLU A 98 -2.39 -10.61 -12.47
CA GLU A 98 -3.08 -9.42 -12.96
C GLU A 98 -2.15 -8.20 -12.99
N LEU A 99 -1.37 -8.00 -11.94
CA LEU A 99 -0.48 -6.86 -11.79
C LEU A 99 0.67 -6.82 -12.81
N PHE A 100 1.23 -7.98 -13.16
CA PHE A 100 2.38 -8.09 -14.05
C PHE A 100 1.99 -8.42 -15.50
N TYR A 101 1.12 -9.40 -15.72
CA TYR A 101 0.77 -9.86 -17.06
C TYR A 101 -0.21 -8.92 -17.77
N HIS A 102 -1.04 -8.16 -17.05
CA HIS A 102 -1.85 -7.11 -17.67
C HIS A 102 -1.03 -5.83 -17.98
N LYS A 103 0.18 -5.70 -17.42
CA LYS A 103 1.09 -4.58 -17.69
C LYS A 103 2.06 -4.82 -18.85
N GLU A 104 2.27 -6.07 -19.28
CA GLU A 104 3.12 -6.36 -20.44
C GLU A 104 2.55 -5.77 -21.75
N THR A 105 1.24 -5.49 -21.81
CA THR A 105 0.64 -4.75 -22.93
C THR A 105 0.96 -3.24 -22.88
N ILE A 106 1.20 -2.66 -21.70
CA ILE A 106 1.50 -1.23 -21.53
C ILE A 106 3.01 -0.96 -21.63
N ALA A 107 3.87 -1.89 -21.20
CA ALA A 107 5.33 -1.79 -21.31
C ALA A 107 5.82 -1.77 -22.77
N ARG A 108 5.04 -2.31 -23.71
CA ARG A 108 5.32 -2.20 -25.16
C ARG A 108 5.11 -0.78 -25.70
N ILE A 109 4.34 0.06 -24.99
CA ILE A 109 3.97 1.42 -25.41
C ILE A 109 4.76 2.49 -24.66
N TYR A 110 5.25 2.20 -23.43
CA TYR A 110 6.10 3.12 -22.66
C TYR A 110 7.32 2.41 -22.05
N PRO A 111 8.55 2.62 -22.59
CA PRO A 111 9.75 2.06 -22.00
C PRO A 111 10.12 2.83 -20.73
N MET A 112 9.87 2.24 -19.56
CA MET A 112 10.33 2.75 -18.26
C MET A 112 11.86 2.60 -18.15
N LYS A 113 12.61 3.50 -18.78
CA LYS A 113 14.05 3.67 -18.50
C LYS A 113 14.20 4.44 -17.20
N ASN A 114 14.89 3.80 -16.24
CA ASN A 114 15.46 4.37 -15.01
C ASN A 114 14.54 4.56 -13.79
N LEU A 115 14.02 3.46 -13.23
CA LEU A 115 13.63 3.45 -11.81
C LEU A 115 14.59 2.57 -11.00
N ARG A 116 15.56 3.19 -10.31
CA ARG A 116 16.25 2.58 -9.17
C ARG A 116 15.39 2.78 -7.93
N ILE A 117 14.81 1.71 -7.42
CA ILE A 117 14.11 1.71 -6.14
C ILE A 117 15.17 1.48 -5.05
N SER A 118 15.52 2.53 -4.31
CA SER A 118 16.30 2.43 -3.08
C SER A 118 15.41 2.75 -1.88
N PHE A 119 15.12 1.73 -1.07
CA PHE A 119 14.52 1.89 0.25
C PHE A 119 15.62 2.26 1.25
N THR A 120 15.61 3.48 1.78
CA THR A 120 16.43 3.85 2.95
C THR A 120 15.55 4.06 4.16
N ALA A 121 16.10 3.74 5.34
CA ALA A 121 15.40 3.53 6.61
C ALA A 121 14.75 4.78 7.25
N THR A 122 14.51 5.86 6.52
CA THR A 122 13.95 7.08 7.10
C THR A 122 12.83 7.60 6.23
N TRP A 123 11.60 7.21 6.58
CA TRP A 123 10.36 7.67 5.96
C TRP A 123 10.20 9.18 6.15
N ARG A 124 10.73 9.97 5.21
CA ARG A 124 10.31 11.34 4.94
C ARG A 124 10.05 11.47 3.45
N VAL A 125 8.78 11.62 3.10
CA VAL A 125 8.38 12.09 1.76
C VAL A 125 8.84 13.54 1.65
N LYS A 126 9.95 13.80 0.95
CA LYS A 126 10.30 15.14 0.47
C LYS A 126 9.84 15.23 -0.98
N ILE A 127 8.83 16.05 -1.24
CA ILE A 127 8.49 16.50 -2.59
C ILE A 127 9.48 17.62 -2.93
N ILE A 128 10.32 17.41 -3.93
CA ILE A 128 11.15 18.48 -4.51
C ILE A 128 10.71 18.62 -5.97
N ARG A 129 10.23 19.81 -6.32
CA ARG A 129 9.98 20.22 -7.71
C ARG A 129 11.34 20.43 -8.38
N ALA A 130 11.61 19.74 -9.48
CA ALA A 130 12.74 20.10 -10.34
C ALA A 130 12.28 21.17 -11.34
N ARG A 131 13.12 22.20 -11.51
CA ARG A 131 13.10 23.15 -12.61
C ARG A 131 13.42 22.46 -13.93
#